data_AF-A0A2T7WBU6-F1
#
_entry.id   AF-A0A2T7WBU6-F1
#
_cell.length_a   1.000
_cell.length_b   1.000
_cell.length_c   1.000
_cell.angle_alpha   90.00
_cell.angle_beta   90.00
_cell.angle_gamma   90.00
#
_symmetry.space_group_name_H-M   'P 1'
#
loop_
_entity.id
_entity.type
_entity.pdbx_description
1 polymer ?
#
loop_
_entity_poly.entity_id
_entity_poly.type
_entity_poly.pdbx_seq_one_letter_code
_entity_poly.pdbx_strand_id
1 'polypeptide(L)'
;MLRLEVRNAETPIERKPEWIKTKARMGPEYTALQNLVKTEELHTVCQEAGCPNIFECWEDREATFLIGGSQCTRRCDFCQIDTGKPADYDRDEPRRVAESVTRMQLRYATVTGVARDDLPDEGAWLHAETVRRIHAENPGTGVEILATDFSGNPAHLDEVFSSRPEVFAHNVETVPRIFKRIRPAFRYDRSLGVLSAARDAGLITKSNLILGMGEEPEEVVQALEDLHAAGTDIITITQYLRPTPRHLPVQRWVKPAEFVEFKEEAERIGFLGVLAGPLVRSSYRAGRLWAQSMVSKGREIPPHLAHLAKDIAAADAGFAQAV
;
A
#
# COMPACT_ATOMS: atom_id res chain seq x y z
N MET A 1 -20.99 -6.68 14.20
CA MET A 1 -20.01 -5.59 13.94
C MET A 1 -20.33 -4.31 14.71
N LEU A 2 -21.58 -3.80 14.72
CA LEU A 2 -21.97 -2.62 15.53
C LEU A 2 -21.49 -2.65 16.99
N ARG A 3 -21.47 -3.82 17.65
CA ARG A 3 -20.97 -3.96 19.04
C ARG A 3 -19.48 -3.63 19.19
N LEU A 4 -18.64 -3.92 18.19
CA LEU A 4 -17.21 -3.63 18.25
C LEU A 4 -16.96 -2.13 18.10
N GLU A 5 -17.64 -1.48 17.15
CA GLU A 5 -17.53 -0.04 16.92
C GLU A 5 -18.02 0.78 18.11
N VAL A 6 -19.13 0.35 18.73
CA VAL A 6 -19.65 0.96 19.95
C VAL A 6 -18.64 0.83 21.08
N ARG A 7 -18.07 -0.37 21.29
CA ARG A 7 -17.03 -0.59 22.30
C ARG A 7 -15.76 0.21 22.02
N ASN A 8 -15.33 0.30 20.77
CA ASN A 8 -14.17 1.09 20.38
C ASN A 8 -14.41 2.58 20.72
N ALA A 9 -15.62 3.09 20.46
CA ALA A 9 -15.98 4.48 20.74
C ALA A 9 -16.03 4.84 22.24
N GLU A 10 -16.06 3.85 23.14
CA GLU A 10 -15.90 4.07 24.58
C GLU A 10 -14.46 4.49 24.94
N THR A 11 -13.48 4.18 24.10
CA THR A 11 -12.09 4.67 24.26
C THR A 11 -11.94 6.03 23.57
N PRO A 12 -11.64 7.12 24.32
CA PRO A 12 -11.43 8.44 23.74
C PRO A 12 -10.32 8.44 22.69
N ILE A 13 -10.35 9.41 21.77
CA ILE A 13 -9.27 9.60 20.79
C ILE A 13 -7.97 9.93 21.52
N GLU A 14 -6.93 9.20 21.14
CA GLU A 14 -5.62 9.26 21.76
C GLU A 14 -4.88 10.53 21.32
N ARG A 15 -4.16 11.16 22.26
CA ARG A 15 -3.30 12.30 21.92
C ARG A 15 -2.11 11.81 21.11
N LYS A 16 -1.98 12.30 19.88
CA LYS A 16 -0.82 12.03 19.02
C LYS A 16 0.46 12.55 19.69
N PRO A 17 1.52 11.75 19.80
CA PRO A 17 2.79 12.19 20.35
C PRO A 17 3.49 13.18 19.40
N GLU A 18 4.47 13.90 19.91
CA GLU A 18 5.05 15.06 19.22
C GLU A 18 5.78 14.72 17.92
N TRP A 19 6.22 13.47 17.74
CA TRP A 19 6.88 12.99 16.53
C TRP A 19 5.92 12.61 15.40
N ILE A 20 4.61 12.54 15.66
CA ILE A 20 3.57 12.31 14.63
C ILE A 20 3.18 13.67 14.05
N LYS A 21 4.08 14.25 13.26
CA LYS A 21 3.88 15.55 12.59
C LYS A 21 4.47 15.50 11.20
N THR A 22 3.71 15.95 10.21
CA THR A 22 4.20 16.14 8.84
C THR A 22 4.49 17.60 8.58
N LYS A 23 5.56 17.89 7.85
CA LYS A 23 5.80 19.22 7.30
C LYS A 23 5.05 19.34 5.97
N ALA A 24 3.95 20.07 5.95
CA ALA A 24 3.25 20.36 4.71
C ALA A 24 4.13 21.28 3.84
N ARG A 25 4.44 20.84 2.62
CA ARG A 25 5.08 21.66 1.59
C ARG A 25 4.14 21.71 0.39
N MET A 26 3.56 22.87 0.12
CA MET A 26 2.66 23.06 -1.02
C MET A 26 3.48 23.61 -2.20
N GLY A 27 4.17 22.70 -2.88
CA GLY A 27 4.93 23.04 -4.08
C GLY A 27 4.04 23.19 -5.33
N PRO A 28 4.63 23.62 -6.46
CA PRO A 28 3.89 23.78 -7.71
C PRO A 28 3.31 22.46 -8.22
N GLU A 29 4.03 21.34 -8.05
CA GLU A 29 3.60 20.02 -8.51
C GLU A 29 2.42 19.50 -7.67
N TYR A 30 2.49 19.62 -6.34
CA TYR A 30 1.34 19.34 -5.47
C TYR A 30 0.08 20.11 -5.88
N THR A 31 0.21 21.41 -6.15
CA THR A 31 -0.93 22.28 -6.51
C THR A 31 -1.52 21.88 -7.86
N ALA A 32 -0.67 21.52 -8.83
CA ALA A 32 -1.10 21.03 -10.13
C ALA A 32 -1.88 19.71 -10.01
N LEU A 33 -1.37 18.73 -9.25
CA LEU A 33 -2.07 17.47 -9.00
C LEU A 33 -3.39 17.69 -8.25
N GLN A 34 -3.44 18.59 -7.26
CA GLN A 34 -4.66 18.88 -6.51
C GLN A 34 -5.77 19.44 -7.39
N ASN A 35 -5.43 20.36 -8.30
CA ASN A 35 -6.41 20.91 -9.22
C ASN A 35 -6.91 19.84 -10.19
N LEU A 36 -6.01 19.01 -10.72
CA LEU A 36 -6.36 17.95 -11.66
C LEU A 36 -7.29 16.89 -11.05
N VAL A 37 -6.99 16.41 -9.84
CA VAL A 37 -7.83 15.43 -9.14
C VAL A 37 -9.23 15.99 -8.90
N LYS A 38 -9.34 17.29 -8.58
CA LYS A 38 -10.62 17.96 -8.37
C LYS A 38 -11.42 18.15 -9.67
N THR A 39 -10.78 18.47 -10.79
CA THR A 39 -11.47 18.70 -12.07
C THR A 39 -11.94 17.42 -12.73
N GLU A 40 -11.28 16.29 -12.46
CA GLU A 40 -11.52 15.01 -13.14
C GLU A 40 -12.29 13.99 -12.28
N GLU A 41 -12.80 14.39 -11.11
CA GLU A 41 -13.58 13.53 -10.19
C GLU A 41 -12.88 12.20 -9.85
N LEU A 42 -11.55 12.24 -9.67
CA LEU A 42 -10.75 11.06 -9.39
C LEU A 42 -10.75 10.71 -7.90
N HIS A 43 -10.89 9.42 -7.58
CA HIS A 43 -10.69 8.92 -6.22
C HIS A 43 -9.24 8.50 -6.00
N THR A 44 -8.54 9.21 -5.12
CA THR A 44 -7.18 8.84 -4.69
C THR A 44 -7.19 8.39 -3.24
N VAL A 45 -6.48 7.31 -2.93
CA VAL A 45 -6.27 6.88 -1.53
C VAL A 45 -5.57 7.98 -0.73
N CYS A 46 -4.75 8.78 -1.40
CA CYS A 46 -4.10 9.95 -0.83
C CYS A 46 -5.10 10.87 -0.11
N GLN A 47 -6.28 11.09 -0.69
CA GLN A 47 -7.35 11.91 -0.12
C GLN A 47 -8.30 11.10 0.77
N GLU A 48 -8.80 9.97 0.27
CA GLU A 48 -9.85 9.18 0.94
C GLU A 48 -9.37 8.59 2.29
N ALA A 49 -8.09 8.22 2.38
CA ALA A 49 -7.49 7.70 3.61
C ALA A 49 -6.81 8.79 4.47
N GLY A 50 -6.98 10.07 4.13
CA GLY A 50 -6.40 11.20 4.87
C GLY A 50 -4.87 11.12 4.98
N CYS A 51 -4.18 10.78 3.89
CA CYS A 51 -2.75 10.46 3.94
C CYS A 51 -1.91 11.69 4.30
N PRO A 52 -1.09 11.63 5.36
CA PRO A 52 -0.24 12.75 5.76
C PRO A 52 0.85 13.08 4.73
N ASN A 53 1.21 12.14 3.86
CA ASN A 53 2.34 12.26 2.93
C ASN A 53 1.96 12.84 1.56
N ILE A 54 0.70 13.25 1.36
CA ILE A 54 0.19 13.72 0.07
C ILE A 54 1.05 14.85 -0.53
N PHE A 55 1.55 15.75 0.31
CA PHE A 55 2.40 16.88 -0.10
C PHE A 55 3.74 16.44 -0.68
N GLU A 56 4.30 15.34 -0.16
CA GLU A 56 5.60 14.84 -0.60
C GLU A 56 5.42 13.96 -1.85
N CYS A 57 4.52 12.98 -1.79
CA CYS A 57 4.29 12.05 -2.90
C CYS A 57 3.88 12.79 -4.18
N TRP A 58 2.99 13.77 -4.08
CA TRP A 58 2.53 14.50 -5.26
C TRP A 58 3.59 15.43 -5.83
N GLU A 59 4.50 15.92 -5.00
CA GLU A 59 5.64 16.70 -5.49
C GLU A 59 6.59 15.83 -6.33
N ASP A 60 6.74 14.56 -5.98
CA ASP A 60 7.51 13.56 -6.73
C ASP A 60 6.74 12.93 -7.90
N ARG A 61 5.49 13.37 -8.15
CA ARG A 61 4.58 12.79 -9.14
C ARG A 61 4.38 11.28 -8.96
N GLU A 62 4.15 10.89 -7.71
CA GLU A 62 3.64 9.59 -7.31
C GLU A 62 2.23 9.75 -6.73
N ALA A 63 1.29 8.91 -7.15
CA ALA A 63 -0.08 8.92 -6.64
C ALA A 63 -0.62 7.50 -6.50
N THR A 64 -1.61 7.34 -5.61
CA THR A 64 -2.29 6.06 -5.38
C THR A 64 -3.78 6.18 -5.73
N PHE A 65 -4.22 5.40 -6.72
CA PHE A 65 -5.62 5.33 -7.16
C PHE A 65 -6.38 4.25 -6.39
N LEU A 66 -7.66 4.51 -6.10
CA LEU A 66 -8.59 3.52 -5.56
C LEU A 66 -9.58 3.09 -6.65
N ILE A 67 -9.50 1.84 -7.09
CA ILE A 67 -10.41 1.25 -8.10
C ILE A 67 -11.49 0.39 -7.46
N GLY A 68 -12.57 0.15 -8.20
CA GLY A 68 -13.71 -0.66 -7.77
C GLY A 68 -14.72 0.11 -6.91
N GLY A 69 -14.59 1.44 -6.86
CA GLY A 69 -15.43 2.37 -6.10
C GLY A 69 -14.91 2.67 -4.69
N SER A 70 -15.72 3.41 -3.92
CA SER A 70 -15.39 3.87 -2.55
C SER A 70 -16.02 3.02 -1.42
N GLN A 71 -16.81 2.00 -1.77
CA GLN A 71 -17.48 1.11 -0.82
C GLN A 71 -16.88 -0.29 -0.90
N CYS A 72 -16.35 -0.79 0.21
CA CYS A 72 -15.72 -2.10 0.32
C CYS A 72 -16.72 -3.15 0.82
N THR A 73 -16.68 -4.36 0.25
CA THR A 73 -17.48 -5.50 0.73
C THR A 73 -16.97 -6.08 2.05
N ARG A 74 -15.74 -5.73 2.44
CA ARG A 74 -15.09 -6.17 3.69
C ARG A 74 -14.94 -5.02 4.67
N ARG A 75 -14.73 -5.36 5.94
CA ARG A 75 -14.47 -4.42 7.03
C ARG A 75 -13.24 -4.82 7.82
N CYS A 76 -12.24 -3.94 7.84
CA CYS A 76 -11.04 -4.07 8.66
C CYS A 76 -11.05 -2.97 9.72
N ASP A 77 -10.73 -3.30 10.98
CA ASP A 77 -10.94 -2.39 12.13
C ASP A 77 -10.01 -1.16 12.14
N PHE A 78 -9.00 -1.14 11.25
CA PHE A 78 -8.09 -0.02 11.03
C PHE A 78 -8.44 0.85 9.81
N CYS A 79 -9.25 0.34 8.88
CA CYS A 79 -9.41 0.93 7.55
C CYS A 79 -10.53 1.96 7.52
N GLN A 80 -10.26 3.14 6.96
CA GLN A 80 -11.20 4.24 6.85
C GLN A 80 -12.18 4.11 5.66
N ILE A 81 -11.89 3.23 4.70
CA ILE A 81 -12.78 3.02 3.54
C ILE A 81 -14.12 2.47 4.03
N ASP A 82 -15.19 3.05 3.53
CA ASP A 82 -16.55 2.70 3.92
C ASP A 82 -16.86 1.24 3.58
N THR A 83 -17.54 0.56 4.50
CA THR A 83 -18.10 -0.77 4.25
C THR A 83 -19.52 -0.62 3.75
N GLY A 84 -19.84 -1.19 2.59
CA GLY A 84 -21.16 -1.06 2.00
C GLY A 84 -21.37 -2.00 0.82
N LYS A 85 -22.55 -1.90 0.19
CA LYS A 85 -22.80 -2.54 -1.10
C LYS A 85 -22.14 -1.66 -2.19
N PRO A 86 -21.17 -2.18 -2.95
CA PRO A 86 -20.55 -1.40 -4.03
C PRO A 86 -21.58 -0.97 -5.07
N ALA A 87 -21.25 0.11 -5.78
CA ALA A 87 -21.97 0.51 -6.98
C ALA A 87 -21.76 -0.50 -8.11
N ASP A 88 -22.49 -0.31 -9.22
CA ASP A 88 -22.37 -1.15 -10.39
C ASP A 88 -20.94 -1.18 -10.94
N TYR A 89 -20.59 -2.30 -11.57
CA TYR A 89 -19.25 -2.58 -12.03
C TYR A 89 -18.88 -1.73 -13.26
N ASP A 90 -17.98 -0.75 -13.07
CA ASP A 90 -17.52 0.14 -14.13
C ASP A 90 -16.34 -0.45 -14.91
N ARG A 91 -16.60 -0.85 -16.15
CA ARG A 91 -15.58 -1.41 -17.06
C ARG A 91 -14.72 -0.35 -17.75
N ASP A 92 -15.09 0.93 -17.67
CA ASP A 92 -14.34 2.05 -18.24
C ASP A 92 -13.35 2.67 -17.23
N GLU A 93 -13.48 2.33 -15.95
CA GLU A 93 -12.57 2.81 -14.88
C GLU A 93 -11.07 2.57 -15.20
N PRO A 94 -10.63 1.40 -15.71
CA PRO A 94 -9.24 1.19 -16.12
C PRO A 94 -8.69 2.22 -17.11
N ARG A 95 -9.50 2.60 -18.12
CA ARG A 95 -9.10 3.62 -19.12
C ARG A 95 -8.95 4.98 -18.46
N ARG A 96 -9.91 5.38 -17.60
CA ARG A 96 -9.85 6.68 -16.91
C ARG A 96 -8.66 6.78 -15.96
N VAL A 97 -8.30 5.69 -15.28
CA VAL A 97 -7.07 5.64 -14.47
C VAL A 97 -5.84 5.86 -15.36
N ALA A 98 -5.72 5.16 -16.49
CA ALA A 98 -4.59 5.34 -17.40
C ALA A 98 -4.49 6.77 -17.96
N GLU A 99 -5.62 7.39 -18.35
CA GLU A 99 -5.64 8.80 -18.77
C GLU A 99 -5.23 9.75 -17.65
N SER A 100 -5.59 9.44 -16.40
CA SER A 100 -5.20 10.22 -15.23
C SER A 100 -3.70 10.15 -15.00
N VAL A 101 -3.10 8.96 -15.12
CA VAL A 101 -1.65 8.77 -15.07
C VAL A 101 -0.95 9.64 -16.12
N THR A 102 -1.47 9.66 -17.36
CA THR A 102 -0.95 10.48 -18.46
C THR A 102 -1.00 11.97 -18.12
N ARG A 103 -2.16 12.46 -17.67
CA ARG A 103 -2.39 13.87 -17.35
C ARG A 103 -1.56 14.34 -16.16
N MET A 104 -1.44 13.50 -15.14
CA MET A 104 -0.61 13.74 -13.95
C MET A 104 0.89 13.59 -14.25
N GLN A 105 1.26 13.04 -15.41
CA GLN A 105 2.64 12.78 -15.83
C GLN A 105 3.41 12.00 -14.75
N LEU A 106 2.77 10.96 -14.19
CA LEU A 106 3.34 10.19 -13.09
C LEU A 106 4.52 9.36 -13.57
N ARG A 107 5.60 9.35 -12.80
CA ARG A 107 6.74 8.44 -13.00
C ARG A 107 6.44 7.03 -12.52
N TYR A 108 5.63 6.94 -11.47
CA TYR A 108 5.22 5.69 -10.85
C TYR A 108 3.78 5.81 -10.34
N ALA A 109 2.94 4.83 -10.67
CA ALA A 109 1.54 4.78 -10.27
C ALA A 109 1.32 3.60 -9.32
N THR A 110 0.74 3.87 -8.16
CA THR A 110 0.20 2.79 -7.32
C THR A 110 -1.30 2.67 -7.56
N VAL A 111 -1.78 1.45 -7.73
CA VAL A 111 -3.20 1.16 -7.87
C VAL A 111 -3.58 0.22 -6.74
N THR A 112 -4.66 0.53 -6.03
CA THR A 112 -5.25 -0.39 -5.05
C THR A 112 -6.74 -0.46 -5.27
N GLY A 113 -7.37 -1.56 -4.87
CA GLY A 113 -8.82 -1.73 -4.96
C GLY A 113 -9.47 -1.95 -3.60
N VAL A 114 -10.77 -1.70 -3.55
CA VAL A 114 -11.62 -2.27 -2.50
C VAL A 114 -11.85 -3.77 -2.75
N ALA A 115 -12.23 -4.52 -1.71
CA ALA A 115 -12.69 -5.89 -1.91
C ALA A 115 -14.04 -5.91 -2.63
N ARG A 116 -14.16 -6.75 -3.64
CA ARG A 116 -15.34 -6.92 -4.49
C ARG A 116 -15.89 -8.33 -4.42
N ASP A 117 -16.16 -8.81 -3.20
CA ASP A 117 -16.77 -10.13 -2.95
C ASP A 117 -18.17 -10.28 -3.60
N ASP A 118 -18.75 -9.18 -4.09
CA ASP A 118 -19.99 -9.14 -4.87
C ASP A 118 -19.82 -9.58 -6.34
N LEU A 119 -18.59 -9.62 -6.85
CA LEU A 119 -18.28 -10.00 -8.23
C LEU A 119 -17.82 -11.46 -8.32
N PRO A 120 -18.13 -12.18 -9.42
CA PRO A 120 -17.69 -13.57 -9.62
C PRO A 120 -16.17 -13.75 -9.63
N ASP A 121 -15.42 -12.76 -10.12
CA ASP A 121 -13.96 -12.76 -10.22
C ASP A 121 -13.28 -12.00 -9.06
N GLU A 122 -14.05 -11.57 -8.06
CA GLU A 122 -13.59 -10.74 -6.94
C GLU A 122 -12.88 -9.44 -7.37
N GLY A 123 -13.14 -8.97 -8.60
CA GLY A 123 -12.49 -7.80 -9.20
C GLY A 123 -11.09 -8.05 -9.77
N ALA A 124 -10.69 -9.30 -9.99
CA ALA A 124 -9.40 -9.66 -10.59
C ALA A 124 -9.20 -9.01 -11.98
N TRP A 125 -10.20 -9.07 -12.86
CA TRP A 125 -10.13 -8.44 -14.18
C TRP A 125 -9.93 -6.92 -14.07
N LEU A 126 -10.57 -6.26 -13.10
CA LEU A 126 -10.43 -4.81 -12.88
C LEU A 126 -8.97 -4.44 -12.59
N HIS A 127 -8.35 -5.16 -11.67
CA HIS A 127 -6.97 -4.90 -11.26
C HIS A 127 -6.01 -5.17 -12.41
N ALA A 128 -6.18 -6.31 -13.10
CA ALA A 128 -5.35 -6.69 -14.24
C ALA A 128 -5.46 -5.70 -15.40
N GLU A 129 -6.69 -5.35 -15.80
CA GLU A 129 -6.95 -4.43 -16.91
C GLU A 129 -6.45 -3.02 -16.60
N THR A 130 -6.58 -2.54 -15.36
CA THR A 130 -6.03 -1.23 -14.97
C THR A 130 -4.53 -1.16 -15.18
N VAL A 131 -3.78 -2.19 -14.75
CA VAL A 131 -2.33 -2.26 -14.99
C VAL A 131 -2.03 -2.27 -16.49
N ARG A 132 -2.72 -3.12 -17.27
CA ARG A 132 -2.52 -3.20 -18.73
C ARG A 132 -2.77 -1.86 -19.44
N ARG A 133 -3.82 -1.13 -19.04
CA ARG A 133 -4.16 0.18 -19.61
C ARG A 133 -3.09 1.22 -19.28
N ILE A 134 -2.61 1.25 -18.04
CA ILE A 134 -1.53 2.15 -17.65
C ILE A 134 -0.28 1.86 -18.47
N HIS A 135 0.17 0.60 -18.58
CA HIS A 135 1.36 0.27 -19.39
C HIS A 135 1.20 0.62 -20.87
N ALA A 136 0.01 0.39 -21.44
CA ALA A 136 -0.25 0.67 -22.86
C ALA A 136 -0.22 2.17 -23.19
N GLU A 137 -0.78 3.01 -22.32
CA GLU A 137 -0.91 4.45 -22.54
C GLU A 137 0.27 5.25 -21.96
N ASN A 138 0.97 4.70 -20.97
CA ASN A 138 2.06 5.32 -20.23
C ASN A 138 3.30 4.39 -20.19
N PRO A 139 3.95 4.14 -21.34
CA PRO A 139 5.08 3.21 -21.42
C PRO A 139 6.32 3.65 -20.63
N GLY A 140 6.34 4.86 -20.07
CA GLY A 140 7.39 5.37 -19.19
C GLY A 140 7.04 5.34 -17.71
N THR A 141 5.92 4.74 -17.30
CA THR A 141 5.44 4.75 -15.92
C THR A 141 5.42 3.34 -15.35
N GLY A 142 6.11 3.13 -14.22
CA GLY A 142 6.03 1.86 -13.49
C GLY A 142 4.74 1.75 -12.68
N VAL A 143 4.25 0.52 -12.48
CA VAL A 143 2.98 0.24 -11.80
C VAL A 143 3.18 -0.71 -10.61
N GLU A 144 2.78 -0.26 -9.43
CA GLU A 144 2.58 -1.11 -8.25
C GLU A 144 1.10 -1.40 -8.08
N ILE A 145 0.71 -2.68 -8.03
CA ILE A 145 -0.65 -3.08 -7.68
C ILE A 145 -0.67 -3.52 -6.21
N LEU A 146 -1.41 -2.82 -5.36
CA LEU A 146 -1.75 -3.26 -4.00
C LEU A 146 -3.08 -3.99 -4.06
N ALA A 147 -3.01 -5.31 -4.12
CA ALA A 147 -4.15 -6.15 -4.37
C ALA A 147 -4.78 -6.70 -3.08
N THR A 148 -6.05 -7.09 -3.19
CA THR A 148 -6.71 -7.91 -2.16
C THR A 148 -6.16 -9.35 -2.18
N ASP A 149 -6.74 -10.26 -1.40
CA ASP A 149 -6.31 -11.66 -1.42
C ASP A 149 -7.03 -12.50 -2.49
N PHE A 150 -8.08 -11.96 -3.14
CA PHE A 150 -8.98 -12.68 -4.05
C PHE A 150 -9.39 -14.07 -3.52
N SER A 151 -9.58 -14.13 -2.19
CA SER A 151 -9.90 -15.35 -1.44
C SER A 151 -8.87 -16.48 -1.62
N GLY A 152 -7.66 -16.16 -2.08
CA GLY A 152 -6.60 -17.11 -2.40
C GLY A 152 -6.88 -17.94 -3.66
N ASN A 153 -7.81 -17.52 -4.52
CA ASN A 153 -8.17 -18.24 -5.72
C ASN A 153 -7.04 -18.14 -6.77
N PRO A 154 -6.41 -19.27 -7.16
CA PRO A 154 -5.29 -19.25 -8.10
C PRO A 154 -5.64 -18.61 -9.45
N ALA A 155 -6.85 -18.82 -9.98
CA ALA A 155 -7.22 -18.27 -11.29
C ALA A 155 -7.34 -16.73 -11.26
N HIS A 156 -7.87 -16.18 -10.15
CA HIS A 156 -7.98 -14.74 -9.96
C HIS A 156 -6.60 -14.11 -9.76
N LEU A 157 -5.74 -14.76 -8.98
CA LEU A 157 -4.35 -14.33 -8.78
C LEU A 157 -3.57 -14.37 -10.09
N ASP A 158 -3.66 -15.46 -10.86
CA ASP A 158 -3.00 -15.61 -12.16
C ASP A 158 -3.44 -14.53 -13.16
N GLU A 159 -4.73 -14.16 -13.14
CA GLU A 159 -5.23 -13.05 -13.97
C GLU A 159 -4.53 -11.74 -13.62
N VAL A 160 -4.41 -11.40 -12.32
CA VAL A 160 -3.71 -10.19 -11.89
C VAL A 160 -2.21 -10.28 -12.16
N PHE A 161 -1.57 -11.42 -11.93
CA PHE A 161 -0.15 -11.60 -12.22
C PHE A 161 0.17 -11.48 -13.71
N SER A 162 -0.77 -11.87 -14.58
CA SER A 162 -0.62 -11.78 -16.04
C SER A 162 -0.46 -10.35 -16.55
N SER A 163 -0.88 -9.34 -15.79
CA SER A 163 -0.71 -7.93 -16.17
C SER A 163 0.71 -7.41 -15.93
N ARG A 164 1.59 -8.20 -15.29
CA ARG A 164 3.02 -7.92 -15.09
C ARG A 164 3.31 -6.55 -14.44
N PRO A 165 2.70 -6.21 -13.29
CA PRO A 165 3.07 -5.00 -12.57
C PRO A 165 4.55 -5.06 -12.14
N GLU A 166 5.20 -3.90 -12.05
CA GLU A 166 6.57 -3.78 -11.53
C GLU A 166 6.67 -4.28 -10.08
N VAL A 167 5.63 -4.05 -9.27
CA VAL A 167 5.49 -4.60 -7.91
C VAL A 167 4.08 -5.14 -7.72
N PHE A 168 3.97 -6.37 -7.22
CA PHE A 168 2.74 -6.90 -6.66
C PHE A 168 2.79 -6.80 -5.13
N ALA A 169 1.94 -5.96 -4.55
CA ALA A 169 1.82 -5.79 -3.13
C ALA A 169 0.57 -6.49 -2.59
N HIS A 170 0.72 -7.21 -1.48
CA HIS A 170 -0.39 -7.68 -0.66
C HIS A 170 -0.02 -7.53 0.81
N ASN A 171 -0.72 -6.66 1.52
CA ASN A 171 -0.40 -6.40 2.91
C ASN A 171 -0.99 -7.46 3.83
N VAL A 172 -0.19 -7.97 4.77
CA VAL A 172 -0.69 -8.75 5.93
C VAL A 172 -1.19 -7.83 7.06
N GLU A 173 -0.63 -6.63 7.16
CA GLU A 173 -0.98 -5.53 8.07
C GLU A 173 -0.67 -5.78 9.56
N THR A 174 -0.74 -7.01 10.05
CA THR A 174 -0.57 -7.28 11.48
C THR A 174 -0.17 -8.73 11.76
N VAL A 175 0.09 -9.04 13.04
CA VAL A 175 0.61 -10.33 13.51
C VAL A 175 -0.51 -11.37 13.69
N PRO A 176 -0.19 -12.69 13.65
CA PRO A 176 -1.19 -13.76 13.65
C PRO A 176 -2.22 -13.70 14.78
N ARG A 177 -1.78 -13.40 16.01
CA ARG A 177 -2.63 -13.40 17.21
C ARG A 177 -3.82 -12.44 17.11
N ILE A 178 -3.60 -11.25 16.57
CA ILE A 178 -4.63 -10.19 16.45
C ILE A 178 -5.23 -10.09 15.06
N PHE A 179 -4.70 -10.82 14.07
CA PHE A 179 -5.13 -10.77 12.68
C PHE A 179 -6.64 -10.96 12.50
N LYS A 180 -7.23 -12.02 13.06
CA LYS A 180 -8.67 -12.30 12.92
C LYS A 180 -9.56 -11.20 13.53
N ARG A 181 -9.08 -10.52 14.57
CA ARG A 181 -9.80 -9.40 15.18
C ARG A 181 -9.79 -8.18 14.26
N ILE A 182 -8.65 -7.92 13.63
CA ILE A 182 -8.40 -6.70 12.84
C ILE A 182 -8.91 -6.86 11.41
N ARG A 183 -8.73 -8.04 10.80
CA ARG A 183 -9.07 -8.38 9.41
C ARG A 183 -9.90 -9.67 9.34
N PRO A 184 -11.14 -9.67 9.83
CA PRO A 184 -11.93 -10.90 9.98
C PRO A 184 -12.28 -11.62 8.68
N ALA A 185 -12.26 -10.93 7.54
CA ALA A 185 -12.51 -11.50 6.22
C ALA A 185 -11.24 -12.10 5.57
N PHE A 186 -10.06 -11.85 6.16
CA PHE A 186 -8.78 -12.34 5.69
C PHE A 186 -8.27 -13.48 6.59
N ARG A 187 -7.26 -14.23 6.14
CA ARG A 187 -6.51 -15.18 6.98
C ARG A 187 -5.02 -14.94 6.77
N TYR A 188 -4.24 -14.96 7.85
CA TYR A 188 -2.81 -14.65 7.82
C TYR A 188 -2.02 -15.58 6.87
N ASP A 189 -2.23 -16.88 7.03
CA ASP A 189 -1.70 -17.95 6.19
C ASP A 189 -2.06 -17.79 4.71
N ARG A 190 -3.32 -17.41 4.42
CA ARG A 190 -3.76 -17.14 3.05
C ARG A 190 -3.07 -15.91 2.46
N SER A 191 -2.93 -14.84 3.23
CA SER A 191 -2.23 -13.62 2.78
C SER A 191 -0.74 -13.90 2.50
N LEU A 192 -0.08 -14.75 3.28
CA LEU A 192 1.28 -15.22 2.97
C LEU A 192 1.29 -16.05 1.67
N GLY A 193 0.33 -16.96 1.49
CA GLY A 193 0.21 -17.76 0.26
C GLY A 193 0.02 -16.92 -1.01
N VAL A 194 -0.68 -15.79 -0.92
CA VAL A 194 -0.81 -14.82 -2.03
C VAL A 194 0.56 -14.23 -2.42
N LEU A 195 1.38 -13.87 -1.44
CA LEU A 195 2.74 -13.36 -1.69
C LEU A 195 3.65 -14.44 -2.29
N SER A 196 3.57 -15.68 -1.79
CA SER A 196 4.30 -16.81 -2.36
C SER A 196 3.92 -17.09 -3.81
N ALA A 197 2.62 -17.05 -4.13
CA ALA A 197 2.16 -17.22 -5.51
C ALA A 197 2.67 -16.11 -6.44
N ALA A 198 2.68 -14.86 -5.99
CA ALA A 198 3.23 -13.73 -6.75
C ALA A 198 4.75 -13.87 -6.98
N ARG A 199 5.49 -14.33 -5.97
CA ARG A 199 6.92 -14.65 -6.08
C ARG A 199 7.16 -15.75 -7.10
N ASP A 200 6.37 -16.83 -7.04
CA ASP A 200 6.46 -17.97 -7.97
C ASP A 200 6.14 -17.56 -9.42
N ALA A 201 5.27 -16.57 -9.62
CA ALA A 201 5.01 -15.94 -10.92
C ALA A 201 6.15 -15.01 -11.42
N GLY A 202 7.20 -14.82 -10.59
CA GLY A 202 8.41 -14.06 -10.91
C GLY A 202 8.35 -12.56 -10.59
N LEU A 203 7.26 -12.09 -9.99
CA LEU A 203 7.04 -10.68 -9.67
C LEU A 203 7.92 -10.24 -8.49
N ILE A 204 8.18 -8.93 -8.39
CA ILE A 204 8.66 -8.33 -7.14
C ILE A 204 7.48 -8.21 -6.20
N THR A 205 7.64 -8.68 -4.98
CA THR A 205 6.56 -8.75 -3.99
C THR A 205 6.75 -7.74 -2.88
N LYS A 206 5.63 -7.24 -2.34
CA LYS A 206 5.66 -6.24 -1.26
C LYS A 206 4.57 -6.47 -0.23
N SER A 207 4.87 -6.14 1.01
CA SER A 207 3.87 -6.15 2.09
C SER A 207 4.05 -4.97 3.05
N ASN A 208 3.19 -4.93 4.07
CA ASN A 208 3.17 -3.90 5.10
C ASN A 208 2.79 -4.48 6.46
N LEU A 209 3.38 -3.91 7.52
CA LEU A 209 2.98 -4.09 8.91
C LEU A 209 2.59 -2.73 9.50
N ILE A 210 1.39 -2.68 10.09
CA ILE A 210 0.89 -1.54 10.84
C ILE A 210 1.08 -1.85 12.33
N LEU A 211 1.84 -1.01 13.02
CA LEU A 211 2.17 -1.15 14.44
C LEU A 211 1.28 -0.27 15.32
N GLY A 212 1.15 -0.61 16.58
CA GLY A 212 0.33 0.09 17.58
C GLY A 212 -1.10 -0.45 17.71
N MET A 213 -1.39 -1.63 17.15
CA MET A 213 -2.74 -2.20 17.12
C MET A 213 -2.99 -3.29 18.17
N GLY A 214 -1.96 -3.81 18.81
CA GLY A 214 -2.12 -5.00 19.64
C GLY A 214 -0.86 -5.81 19.86
N GLU A 215 0.10 -5.66 18.95
CA GLU A 215 1.25 -6.55 18.75
C GLU A 215 2.41 -6.23 19.68
N GLU A 216 3.12 -7.28 20.11
CA GLU A 216 4.38 -7.18 20.83
C GLU A 216 5.57 -7.17 19.85
N PRO A 217 6.72 -6.55 20.21
CA PRO A 217 7.88 -6.46 19.33
C PRO A 217 8.35 -7.81 18.77
N GLU A 218 8.34 -8.87 19.57
CA GLU A 218 8.77 -10.20 19.15
C GLU A 218 7.82 -10.81 18.11
N GLU A 219 6.52 -10.48 18.18
CA GLU A 219 5.54 -10.89 17.17
C GLU A 219 5.74 -10.15 15.85
N VAL A 220 6.21 -8.89 15.90
CA VAL A 220 6.58 -8.13 14.70
C VAL A 220 7.76 -8.78 14.01
N VAL A 221 8.80 -9.15 14.77
CA VAL A 221 9.97 -9.87 14.22
C VAL A 221 9.55 -11.21 13.60
N GLN A 222 8.74 -12.01 14.29
CA GLN A 222 8.21 -13.25 13.72
C GLN A 222 7.43 -13.01 12.42
N ALA A 223 6.61 -11.96 12.36
CA ALA A 223 5.87 -11.64 11.14
C ALA A 223 6.79 -11.19 9.99
N LEU A 224 7.92 -10.54 10.28
CA LEU A 224 8.94 -10.22 9.27
C LEU A 224 9.60 -11.50 8.73
N GLU A 225 9.94 -12.45 9.60
CA GLU A 225 10.46 -13.76 9.18
C GLU A 225 9.46 -14.51 8.31
N ASP A 226 8.19 -14.57 8.72
CA ASP A 226 7.11 -15.24 7.98
C ASP A 226 6.90 -14.60 6.59
N LEU A 227 6.90 -13.27 6.51
CA LEU A 227 6.78 -12.53 5.26
C LEU A 227 7.95 -12.78 4.32
N HIS A 228 9.18 -12.77 4.84
CA HIS A 228 10.37 -13.06 4.06
C HIS A 228 10.38 -14.51 3.58
N ALA A 229 10.02 -15.47 4.44
CA ALA A 229 9.88 -16.88 4.08
C ALA A 229 8.82 -17.11 3.00
N ALA A 230 7.74 -16.33 3.02
CA ALA A 230 6.71 -16.33 1.98
C ALA A 230 7.18 -15.70 0.65
N GLY A 231 8.40 -15.14 0.61
CA GLY A 231 9.01 -14.58 -0.59
C GLY A 231 8.72 -13.10 -0.81
N THR A 232 8.48 -12.33 0.27
CA THR A 232 8.31 -10.87 0.22
C THR A 232 9.65 -10.17 0.01
N ASP A 233 9.78 -9.36 -1.03
CA ASP A 233 11.01 -8.62 -1.34
C ASP A 233 11.09 -7.27 -0.63
N ILE A 234 9.96 -6.55 -0.56
CA ILE A 234 9.89 -5.18 -0.05
C ILE A 234 8.93 -5.14 1.16
N ILE A 235 9.36 -4.51 2.25
CA ILE A 235 8.54 -4.36 3.45
C ILE A 235 8.44 -2.90 3.88
N THR A 236 7.21 -2.52 4.24
CA THR A 236 6.91 -1.24 4.88
C THR A 236 6.43 -1.49 6.32
N ILE A 237 6.92 -0.68 7.26
CA ILE A 237 6.60 -0.80 8.69
C ILE A 237 6.14 0.57 9.19
N THR A 238 4.90 0.67 9.64
CA THR A 238 4.22 1.96 9.90
C THR A 238 3.53 2.03 11.25
N GLN A 239 3.19 3.25 11.70
CA GLN A 239 2.32 3.46 12.86
C GLN A 239 0.84 3.50 12.44
N TYR A 240 0.01 2.77 13.18
CA TYR A 240 -1.43 2.87 13.14
C TYR A 240 -1.89 4.26 13.56
N LEU A 241 -2.64 4.94 12.69
CA LEU A 241 -3.37 6.16 13.02
C LEU A 241 -4.86 5.86 13.00
N ARG A 242 -5.50 5.96 14.16
CA ARG A 242 -6.94 5.74 14.30
C ARG A 242 -7.75 6.74 13.47
N PRO A 243 -8.56 6.30 12.49
CA PRO A 243 -9.31 7.22 11.64
C PRO A 243 -10.44 7.94 12.38
N THR A 244 -11.24 7.19 13.16
CA THR A 244 -12.38 7.72 13.91
C THR A 244 -12.58 6.96 15.22
N PRO A 245 -13.40 7.45 16.18
CA PRO A 245 -13.67 6.73 17.42
C PRO A 245 -14.26 5.33 17.23
N ARG A 246 -14.87 5.03 16.08
CA ARG A 246 -15.43 3.70 15.81
C ARG A 246 -14.39 2.64 15.43
N HIS A 247 -13.19 3.07 15.06
CA HIS A 247 -12.08 2.19 14.69
C HIS A 247 -11.30 1.75 15.93
N LEU A 248 -10.49 0.71 15.76
CA LEU A 248 -9.63 0.15 16.80
C LEU A 248 -8.90 1.26 17.59
N PRO A 249 -8.90 1.24 18.93
CA PRO A 249 -8.08 2.16 19.70
C PRO A 249 -6.58 1.96 19.44
N VAL A 250 -5.79 3.03 19.47
CA VAL A 250 -4.33 2.93 19.40
C VAL A 250 -3.83 2.37 20.73
N GLN A 251 -3.25 1.17 20.70
CA GLN A 251 -2.73 0.54 21.91
C GLN A 251 -1.34 1.08 22.28
N ARG A 252 -0.52 1.36 21.27
CA ARG A 252 0.87 1.80 21.46
C ARG A 252 1.29 2.80 20.39
N TRP A 253 2.00 3.84 20.82
CA TRP A 253 2.71 4.74 19.93
C TRP A 253 4.17 4.30 19.86
N VAL A 254 4.56 3.67 18.76
CA VAL A 254 5.91 3.17 18.54
C VAL A 254 6.87 4.35 18.41
N LYS A 255 7.99 4.31 19.12
CA LYS A 255 9.00 5.37 19.08
C LYS A 255 9.79 5.30 17.78
N PRO A 256 10.31 6.43 17.26
CA PRO A 256 11.17 6.43 16.08
C PRO A 256 12.37 5.47 16.18
N ALA A 257 12.98 5.33 17.37
CA ALA A 257 14.09 4.40 17.60
C ALA A 257 13.69 2.93 17.40
N GLU A 258 12.48 2.53 17.81
CA GLU A 258 11.99 1.16 17.59
C GLU A 258 11.78 0.88 16.09
N PHE A 259 11.38 1.89 15.29
CA PHE A 259 11.32 1.73 13.83
C PHE A 259 12.71 1.51 13.21
N VAL A 260 13.78 2.09 13.78
CA VAL A 260 15.15 1.84 13.34
C VAL A 260 15.52 0.39 13.64
N GLU A 261 15.22 -0.09 14.84
CA GLU A 261 15.48 -1.48 15.24
C GLU A 261 14.75 -2.47 14.32
N PHE A 262 13.47 -2.24 14.02
CA PHE A 262 12.72 -3.11 13.08
C PHE A 262 13.24 -3.04 11.65
N LYS A 263 13.75 -1.88 11.21
CA LYS A 263 14.37 -1.74 9.89
C LYS A 263 15.66 -2.56 9.81
N GLU A 264 16.55 -2.40 10.79
CA GLU A 264 17.80 -3.15 10.87
C GLU A 264 17.55 -4.66 10.95
N GLU A 265 16.49 -5.08 11.65
CA GLU A 265 16.08 -6.49 11.69
C GLU A 265 15.61 -6.99 10.33
N ALA A 266 14.73 -6.25 9.65
CA ALA A 266 14.27 -6.62 8.30
C ALA A 266 15.44 -6.68 7.29
N GLU A 267 16.37 -5.73 7.35
CA GLU A 267 17.58 -5.75 6.53
C GLU A 267 18.45 -6.98 6.83
N ARG A 268 18.57 -7.38 8.12
CA ARG A 268 19.30 -8.59 8.52
C ARG A 268 18.63 -9.88 8.06
N ILE A 269 17.29 -9.93 8.06
CA ILE A 269 16.51 -11.06 7.56
C ILE A 269 16.72 -11.25 6.04
N GLY A 270 16.91 -10.15 5.30
CA GLY A 270 17.27 -10.17 3.88
C GLY A 270 16.29 -9.47 2.94
N PHE A 271 15.40 -8.61 3.45
CA PHE A 271 14.53 -7.80 2.60
C PHE A 271 15.35 -6.86 1.70
N LEU A 272 14.91 -6.71 0.45
CA LEU A 272 15.63 -5.93 -0.57
C LEU A 272 15.27 -4.45 -0.55
N GLY A 273 14.13 -4.11 0.01
CA GLY A 273 13.69 -2.74 0.23
C GLY A 273 12.95 -2.65 1.55
N VAL A 274 13.45 -1.83 2.47
CA VAL A 274 12.85 -1.64 3.79
C VAL A 274 12.55 -0.17 4.00
N LEU A 275 11.31 0.13 4.38
CA LEU A 275 10.93 1.47 4.80
C LEU A 275 10.16 1.39 6.11
N ALA A 276 10.75 1.90 7.18
CA ALA A 276 10.16 1.91 8.51
C ALA A 276 10.00 3.34 9.01
N GLY A 277 8.86 3.66 9.60
CA GLY A 277 8.69 4.95 10.26
C GLY A 277 7.23 5.28 10.56
N PRO A 278 6.99 6.25 11.47
CA PRO A 278 5.64 6.50 11.96
C PRO A 278 4.66 6.99 10.89
N LEU A 279 5.15 7.67 9.87
CA LEU A 279 4.32 8.21 8.78
C LEU A 279 4.53 7.47 7.46
N VAL A 280 5.35 6.41 7.41
CA VAL A 280 5.47 5.54 6.23
C VAL A 280 4.11 4.97 5.84
N ARG A 281 3.87 4.72 4.55
CA ARG A 281 2.67 4.04 4.04
C ARG A 281 3.11 3.06 2.96
N SER A 282 2.27 2.07 2.66
CA SER A 282 2.59 1.07 1.64
C SER A 282 3.02 1.69 0.31
N SER A 283 2.35 2.76 -0.16
CA SER A 283 2.69 3.43 -1.42
C SER A 283 3.74 4.54 -1.33
N TYR A 284 4.30 4.82 -0.15
CA TYR A 284 5.27 5.91 0.02
C TYR A 284 6.60 5.53 -0.65
N ARG A 285 7.04 6.32 -1.65
CA ARG A 285 8.32 6.17 -2.37
C ARG A 285 8.45 4.82 -3.10
N ALA A 286 7.33 4.30 -3.60
CA ALA A 286 7.25 2.95 -4.17
C ALA A 286 8.16 2.76 -5.39
N GLY A 287 8.25 3.75 -6.30
CA GLY A 287 9.08 3.65 -7.49
C GLY A 287 10.57 3.54 -7.18
N ARG A 288 11.02 4.25 -6.14
CA ARG A 288 12.41 4.17 -5.66
C ARG A 288 12.72 2.82 -5.00
N LEU A 289 11.82 2.31 -4.15
CA LEU A 289 11.97 1.00 -3.53
C LEU A 289 12.03 -0.11 -4.57
N TRP A 290 11.20 -0.04 -5.61
CA TRP A 290 11.25 -0.96 -6.74
C TRP A 290 12.62 -0.92 -7.43
N ALA A 291 13.12 0.26 -7.79
CA ALA A 291 14.42 0.38 -8.46
C ALA A 291 15.57 -0.15 -7.59
N GLN A 292 15.55 0.08 -6.27
CA GLN A 292 16.51 -0.50 -5.32
C GLN A 292 16.43 -2.03 -5.27
N SER A 293 15.23 -2.60 -5.26
CA SER A 293 15.02 -4.06 -5.26
C SER A 293 15.52 -4.72 -6.54
N MET A 294 15.35 -4.07 -7.70
CA MET A 294 15.86 -4.54 -8.99
C MET A 294 17.39 -4.63 -8.99
N VAL A 295 18.07 -3.57 -8.53
CA VAL A 295 19.53 -3.55 -8.39
C VAL A 295 20.01 -4.65 -7.44
N SER A 296 19.34 -4.81 -6.29
CA SER A 296 19.71 -5.81 -5.28
C SER A 296 19.53 -7.25 -5.76
N LYS A 297 18.51 -7.52 -6.59
CA LYS A 297 18.33 -8.83 -7.27
C LYS A 297 19.28 -9.04 -8.46
N GLY A 298 20.07 -8.03 -8.85
CA GLY A 298 20.84 -8.06 -10.10
C GLY A 298 19.97 -8.10 -11.36
N ARG A 299 18.72 -7.63 -11.29
CA ARG A 299 17.81 -7.51 -12.43
C ARG A 299 18.09 -6.20 -13.17
N GLU A 300 18.10 -6.25 -14.49
CA GLU A 300 18.24 -5.05 -15.31
C GLU A 300 17.00 -4.17 -15.18
N ILE A 301 17.21 -2.87 -14.92
CA ILE A 301 16.12 -1.88 -14.95
C ILE A 301 15.81 -1.55 -16.41
N PRO A 302 14.57 -1.74 -16.88
CA PRO A 302 14.21 -1.45 -18.26
C PRO A 302 14.54 0.01 -18.65
N PRO A 303 15.01 0.28 -19.88
CA PRO A 303 15.43 1.62 -20.29
C PRO A 303 14.35 2.70 -20.10
N HIS A 304 13.08 2.35 -20.29
CA HIS A 304 11.95 3.28 -20.11
C HIS A 304 11.70 3.66 -18.63
N LEU A 305 12.15 2.84 -17.67
CA LEU A 305 12.06 3.08 -16.23
C LEU A 305 13.39 3.47 -15.57
N ALA A 306 14.47 3.61 -16.34
CA ALA A 306 15.80 3.95 -15.82
C ALA A 306 15.84 5.29 -15.05
N HIS A 307 14.88 6.17 -15.29
CA HIS A 307 14.74 7.43 -14.56
C HIS A 307 14.41 7.22 -13.07
N LEU A 308 13.75 6.11 -12.68
CA LEU A 308 13.46 5.76 -11.28
C LEU A 308 14.73 5.41 -10.48
N ALA A 309 15.79 4.98 -11.17
CA ALA A 309 17.07 4.64 -10.55
C ALA A 309 17.99 5.84 -10.35
N LYS A 310 17.80 6.93 -11.12
CA LYS A 310 18.67 8.12 -11.07
C LYS A 310 18.63 8.81 -9.71
N ASP A 311 17.50 8.71 -9.02
CA ASP A 311 17.28 9.32 -7.70
C ASP A 311 17.83 8.45 -6.55
N ILE A 312 18.33 7.23 -6.83
CA ILE A 312 19.01 6.39 -5.83
C ILE A 312 20.39 6.98 -5.48
N ALA A 313 21.12 7.48 -6.47
CA ALA A 313 22.49 7.99 -6.30
C ALA A 313 22.57 9.40 -5.68
N ALA A 314 21.46 10.15 -5.65
CA ALA A 314 21.42 11.54 -5.18
C ALA A 314 21.18 11.69 -3.67
N ALA A 315 20.98 10.59 -2.92
CA ALA A 315 20.35 10.65 -1.60
C ALA A 315 21.15 9.96 -0.48
N ASP A 316 22.16 10.68 0.00
CA ASP A 316 22.51 10.76 1.43
C ASP A 316 21.43 11.53 2.25
N ALA A 317 20.37 12.02 1.59
CA ALA A 317 19.20 12.60 2.24
C ALA A 317 18.18 11.50 2.54
N GLY A 318 18.15 11.03 3.80
CA GLY A 318 17.15 10.10 4.29
C GLY A 318 15.70 10.55 4.01
N PHE A 319 14.76 9.59 4.03
CA PHE A 319 13.34 9.88 3.85
C PHE A 319 12.84 10.73 5.03
N ALA A 320 12.14 11.83 4.79
CA ALA A 320 11.68 12.69 5.89
C ALA A 320 10.73 11.97 6.86
N GLN A 321 10.05 10.92 6.38
CA GLN A 321 9.07 10.14 7.14
C GLN A 321 9.54 8.72 7.51
N ALA A 322 10.71 8.30 7.03
CA ALA A 322 11.31 7.03 7.41
C ALA A 322 12.57 7.26 8.24
N VAL A 323 12.88 6.30 9.08
CA VAL A 323 14.10 6.31 9.89
C VAL A 323 15.21 5.49 9.24
#